data_AF-A0A1B8Q5T6-F1
#
_entry.id   AF-A0A1B8Q5T6-F1
#
_cell.length_a   1.000
_cell.length_b   1.000
_cell.length_c   1.000
_cell.angle_alpha   90.00
_cell.angle_beta   90.00
_cell.angle_gamma   90.00
#
_symmetry.space_group_name_H-M   'P 1'
#
loop_
_entity.id
_entity.type
_entity.pdbx_description
1 polymer ?
#
loop_
_entity_poly.entity_id
_entity_poly.type
_entity_poly.pdbx_seq_one_letter_code
_entity_poly.pdbx_strand_id
1 'polypeptide(L)'
;MPKLLPLLCTALALSACVSTHAPQGNPQGHLWQSPTPTFASHTPKAERIAHIALREHKAWGEPFITTNGQIAKYSHYESENARLTDGSRAWERVVAYWRDSGALARLDRALPYERCDKADRGENASTNICRAFASDVAWSAGFVSYVMRQAGVDFYVSPRHFDYIATSWQGVGDYRTADPLANPLKQGDMLCYV
;
A
#
# COMPACT_ATOMS: atom_id res chain seq x y z
N MET A 1 69.24 33.18 15.43
CA MET A 1 68.10 34.03 15.87
C MET A 1 67.72 34.87 14.65
N PRO A 2 66.47 34.92 14.14
CA PRO A 2 65.19 34.36 14.61
C PRO A 2 64.69 33.15 13.77
N LYS A 3 63.62 32.50 14.27
CA LYS A 3 62.91 31.33 13.71
C LYS A 3 61.62 31.77 13.00
N LEU A 4 61.29 31.05 11.92
CA LEU A 4 60.00 30.65 11.34
C LEU A 4 58.72 31.47 11.60
N LEU A 5 57.98 31.76 10.52
CA LEU A 5 56.64 31.15 10.28
C LEU A 5 56.17 31.33 8.82
N PRO A 6 55.89 30.26 8.05
CA PRO A 6 55.10 30.39 6.82
C PRO A 6 53.61 30.30 7.18
N LEU A 7 52.82 31.30 6.76
CA LEU A 7 51.37 31.25 6.79
C LEU A 7 50.89 30.11 5.87
N LEU A 8 50.50 28.98 6.45
CA LEU A 8 49.71 27.97 5.76
C LEU A 8 48.25 28.43 5.75
N CYS A 9 47.79 29.02 4.65
CA CYS A 9 46.36 29.23 4.37
C CYS A 9 45.71 27.86 4.15
N THR A 10 45.13 27.28 5.19
CA THR A 10 44.29 26.08 5.09
C THR A 10 42.92 26.52 4.60
N ALA A 11 42.64 26.30 3.31
CA ALA A 11 41.29 26.45 2.78
C ALA A 11 40.42 25.30 3.30
N LEU A 12 39.59 25.58 4.32
CA LEU A 12 38.49 24.70 4.71
C LEU A 12 37.44 24.71 3.59
N ALA A 13 37.49 23.72 2.70
CA ALA A 13 36.35 23.42 1.83
C ALA A 13 35.27 22.74 2.68
N LEU A 14 34.32 23.50 3.21
CA LEU A 14 33.08 22.95 3.74
C LEU A 14 32.33 22.27 2.58
N SER A 15 32.48 20.95 2.49
CA SER A 15 31.59 20.12 1.69
C SER A 15 30.23 20.13 2.37
N ALA A 16 29.36 21.07 1.96
CA ALA A 16 27.97 21.08 2.37
C ALA A 16 27.35 19.78 1.88
N CYS A 17 27.06 18.87 2.81
CA CYS A 17 26.19 17.73 2.54
C CYS A 17 24.85 18.31 2.11
N VAL A 18 24.59 18.30 0.80
CA VAL A 18 23.24 18.55 0.27
C VAL A 18 22.40 17.38 0.77
N SER A 19 21.78 17.58 1.92
CA SER A 19 20.68 16.75 2.36
C SER A 19 19.56 17.02 1.37
N THR A 20 19.40 16.11 0.41
CA THR A 20 18.18 16.04 -0.39
C THR A 20 17.04 15.97 0.62
N HIS A 21 16.27 17.06 0.72
CA HIS A 21 15.12 17.10 1.60
C HIS A 21 14.18 16.01 1.12
N ALA A 22 14.12 14.91 1.87
CA ALA A 22 13.04 13.94 1.73
C ALA A 22 11.74 14.74 1.84
N PRO A 23 10.76 14.52 0.94
CA PRO A 23 9.50 15.23 0.99
C PRO A 23 8.94 15.10 2.42
N GLN A 24 8.78 16.25 3.07
CA GLN A 24 8.21 16.31 4.41
C GLN A 24 6.83 15.63 4.33
N GLY A 25 6.55 14.76 5.32
CA GLY A 25 5.26 14.07 5.39
C GLY A 25 4.11 15.07 5.35
N ASN A 26 2.95 14.59 4.90
CA ASN A 26 1.71 15.36 4.76
C ASN A 26 1.57 16.47 5.84
N PRO A 27 1.64 17.77 5.48
CA PRO A 27 1.65 18.88 6.43
C PRO A 27 0.33 19.04 7.19
N GLN A 28 -0.74 18.33 6.81
CA GLN A 28 -2.05 18.44 7.46
C GLN A 28 -2.29 17.45 8.61
N GLY A 29 -1.37 16.53 8.91
CA GLY A 29 -1.57 15.57 10.01
C GLY A 29 -2.77 14.65 9.79
N HIS A 30 -3.08 14.33 8.54
CA HIS A 30 -3.99 13.25 8.18
C HIS A 30 -3.18 12.05 7.73
N LEU A 31 -3.61 10.85 8.11
CA LEU A 31 -3.05 9.61 7.56
C LEU A 31 -3.18 9.61 6.05
N TRP A 32 -2.31 8.86 5.37
CA TRP A 32 -2.38 8.73 3.91
C TRP A 32 -3.82 8.47 3.43
N GLN A 33 -4.21 9.20 2.40
CA GLN A 33 -5.53 9.12 1.77
C GLN A 33 -5.36 8.52 0.38
N SER A 34 -6.22 7.55 0.05
CA SER A 34 -6.25 7.03 -1.30
C SER A 34 -6.52 8.14 -2.31
N PRO A 35 -5.67 8.30 -3.35
CA PRO A 35 -6.00 9.19 -4.44
C PRO A 35 -7.24 8.65 -5.16
N THR A 36 -8.12 9.56 -5.59
CA THR A 36 -9.26 9.20 -6.44
C THR A 36 -8.73 8.92 -7.86
N PRO A 37 -8.82 7.68 -8.37
CA PRO A 37 -8.37 7.36 -9.70
C PRO A 37 -9.22 8.09 -10.74
N THR A 38 -8.56 8.64 -11.75
CA THR A 38 -9.22 9.20 -12.93
C THR A 38 -8.93 8.30 -14.12
N PHE A 39 -9.97 7.98 -14.87
CA PHE A 39 -9.90 7.16 -16.08
C PHE A 39 -10.69 7.85 -17.20
N ALA A 40 -10.31 7.60 -18.45
CA ALA A 40 -11.10 8.06 -19.58
C ALA A 40 -12.50 7.41 -19.54
N SER A 41 -13.48 8.12 -20.11
CA SER A 41 -14.80 7.54 -20.32
C SER A 41 -14.66 6.24 -21.11
N HIS A 42 -15.28 5.17 -20.63
CA HIS A 42 -15.25 3.81 -21.21
C HIS A 42 -13.98 2.96 -21.00
N THR A 43 -13.02 3.38 -20.17
CA THR A 43 -11.91 2.48 -19.80
C THR A 43 -12.45 1.18 -19.18
N PRO A 44 -12.11 -0.02 -19.72
CA PRO A 44 -12.59 -1.30 -19.20
C PRO A 44 -12.24 -1.50 -17.72
N LYS A 45 -13.13 -2.16 -16.95
CA LYS A 45 -12.89 -2.49 -15.53
C LYS A 45 -11.55 -3.24 -15.34
N ALA A 46 -11.25 -4.20 -16.21
CA ALA A 46 -10.01 -4.96 -16.19
C ALA A 46 -8.74 -4.09 -16.28
N GLU A 47 -8.75 -3.08 -17.16
CA GLU A 47 -7.65 -2.15 -17.32
C GLU A 47 -7.50 -1.26 -16.08
N ARG A 48 -8.63 -0.79 -15.52
CA ARG A 48 -8.65 0.00 -14.28
C ARG A 48 -8.06 -0.77 -13.09
N ILE A 49 -8.46 -2.03 -12.92
CA ILE A 49 -7.91 -2.94 -11.90
C ILE A 49 -6.39 -3.01 -12.03
N ALA A 50 -5.89 -3.30 -13.23
CA ALA A 50 -4.46 -3.42 -13.47
C ALA A 50 -3.71 -2.11 -13.21
N HIS A 51 -4.26 -0.96 -13.64
CA HIS A 51 -3.65 0.34 -13.42
C HIS A 51 -3.52 0.67 -11.92
N ILE A 52 -4.55 0.38 -11.13
CA ILE A 52 -4.53 0.60 -9.67
C ILE A 52 -3.54 -0.35 -9.01
N ALA A 53 -3.55 -1.63 -9.36
CA ALA A 53 -2.60 -2.61 -8.83
C ALA A 53 -1.15 -2.25 -9.17
N LEU A 54 -0.87 -1.82 -10.40
CA LEU A 54 0.45 -1.36 -10.84
C LEU A 54 0.90 -0.10 -10.12
N ARG A 55 -0.01 0.85 -9.86
CA ARG A 55 0.29 2.04 -9.06
C ARG A 55 0.76 1.65 -7.66
N GLU A 56 0.05 0.75 -7.00
CA GLU A 56 0.44 0.28 -5.67
C GLU A 56 1.74 -0.53 -5.75
N HIS A 57 1.90 -1.44 -6.71
CA HIS A 57 3.14 -2.19 -6.90
C HIS A 57 4.36 -1.27 -7.01
N LYS A 58 4.27 -0.16 -7.76
CA LYS A 58 5.32 0.86 -7.86
C LYS A 58 5.56 1.59 -6.55
N ALA A 59 4.50 1.95 -5.82
CA ALA A 59 4.61 2.57 -4.50
C ALA A 59 5.40 1.67 -3.54
N TRP A 60 5.14 0.36 -3.55
CA TRP A 60 5.82 -0.65 -2.75
C TRP A 60 7.24 -1.01 -3.23
N GLY A 61 7.78 -0.29 -4.22
CA GLY A 61 9.13 -0.54 -4.72
C GLY A 61 9.21 -1.75 -5.64
N GLU A 62 8.12 -2.14 -6.29
CA GLU A 62 8.05 -3.20 -7.31
C GLU A 62 8.57 -4.56 -6.80
N PRO A 63 8.02 -5.08 -5.69
CA PRO A 63 8.45 -6.37 -5.16
C PRO A 63 8.10 -7.49 -6.15
N PHE A 64 9.03 -8.41 -6.39
CA PHE A 64 8.78 -9.53 -7.31
C PHE A 64 9.40 -10.84 -6.82
N ILE A 65 8.79 -11.93 -7.24
CA ILE A 65 9.26 -13.30 -7.04
C ILE A 65 9.82 -13.86 -8.34
N THR A 66 10.73 -14.82 -8.24
CA THR A 66 11.21 -15.59 -9.38
C THR A 66 10.16 -16.60 -9.82
N THR A 67 10.33 -17.16 -11.02
CA THR A 67 9.51 -18.26 -11.53
C THR A 67 9.56 -19.51 -10.64
N ASN A 68 10.56 -19.61 -9.76
CA ASN A 68 10.72 -20.72 -8.81
C ASN A 68 10.11 -20.39 -7.44
N GLY A 69 9.37 -19.28 -7.33
CA GLY A 69 8.71 -18.85 -6.09
C GLY A 69 9.63 -18.19 -5.06
N GLN A 70 10.86 -17.84 -5.41
CA GLN A 70 11.80 -17.20 -4.49
C GLN A 70 11.60 -15.68 -4.51
N ILE A 71 11.75 -15.01 -3.36
CA ILE A 71 11.74 -13.55 -3.30
C ILE A 71 12.99 -13.00 -3.97
N ALA A 72 12.82 -12.21 -5.03
CA ALA A 72 13.93 -11.57 -5.75
C ALA A 72 14.12 -10.11 -5.33
N LYS A 73 13.03 -9.41 -5.01
CA LYS A 73 13.06 -8.04 -4.50
C LYS A 73 11.95 -7.84 -3.48
N TYR A 74 12.31 -7.33 -2.31
CA TYR A 74 11.39 -6.99 -1.24
C TYR A 74 12.05 -5.96 -0.32
N SER A 75 11.47 -4.75 -0.23
CA SER A 75 12.12 -3.60 0.44
C SER A 75 11.35 -3.02 1.61
N HIS A 76 10.07 -3.37 1.75
CA HIS A 76 9.18 -2.78 2.75
C HIS A 76 8.28 -3.86 3.34
N TYR A 77 8.03 -3.75 4.64
CA TYR A 77 7.07 -4.59 5.37
C TYR A 77 5.85 -3.78 5.78
N GLU A 78 4.72 -4.47 5.93
CA GLU A 78 3.39 -3.89 6.06
C GLU A 78 3.19 -2.93 7.23
N SER A 79 3.91 -3.12 8.35
CA SER A 79 3.79 -2.28 9.55
C SER A 79 4.97 -1.32 9.75
N GLU A 80 5.86 -1.20 8.76
CA GLU A 80 7.02 -0.34 8.88
C GLU A 80 6.65 1.14 8.84
N ASN A 81 7.38 1.93 9.61
CA ASN A 81 7.36 3.38 9.50
C ASN A 81 8.25 3.90 8.34
N ALA A 82 8.85 2.98 7.57
CA ALA A 82 9.62 3.28 6.39
C ALA A 82 8.73 3.96 5.34
N ARG A 83 9.34 4.88 4.58
CA ARG A 83 8.67 5.54 3.47
C ARG A 83 8.72 4.66 2.23
N LEU A 84 7.58 4.52 1.59
CA LEU A 84 7.41 3.98 0.25
C LEU A 84 8.00 4.93 -0.79
N THR A 85 8.05 4.51 -2.05
CA THR A 85 8.68 5.28 -3.14
C THR A 85 8.00 6.64 -3.39
N ASP A 86 6.73 6.78 -3.02
CA ASP A 86 5.96 8.02 -3.11
C ASP A 86 5.94 8.84 -1.80
N GLY A 87 6.74 8.45 -0.82
CA GLY A 87 6.89 9.15 0.46
C GLY A 87 5.84 8.82 1.52
N SER A 88 4.77 8.08 1.18
CA SER A 88 3.82 7.55 2.17
C SER A 88 4.47 6.53 3.09
N ARG A 89 3.89 6.28 4.27
CA ARG A 89 4.39 5.23 5.18
C ARG A 89 3.68 3.90 4.88
N ALA A 90 4.41 2.79 4.93
CA ALA A 90 3.87 1.47 4.62
C ALA A 90 2.63 1.13 5.45
N TRP A 91 2.68 1.36 6.77
CA TRP A 91 1.53 1.09 7.64
C TRP A 91 0.30 1.97 7.35
N GLU A 92 0.51 3.26 6.99
CA GLU A 92 -0.60 4.15 6.63
C GLU A 92 -1.27 3.67 5.34
N ARG A 93 -0.47 3.14 4.41
CA ARG A 93 -0.95 2.59 3.15
C ARG A 93 -1.84 1.36 3.38
N VAL A 94 -1.40 0.45 4.23
CA VAL A 94 -2.15 -0.77 4.59
C VAL A 94 -3.47 -0.41 5.29
N VAL A 95 -3.43 0.50 6.25
CA VAL A 95 -4.64 1.02 6.92
C VAL A 95 -5.64 1.60 5.91
N ALA A 96 -5.15 2.36 4.94
CA ALA A 96 -6.02 2.96 3.93
C ALA A 96 -6.66 1.92 3.00
N TYR A 97 -6.00 0.80 2.68
CA TYR A 97 -6.66 -0.29 1.93
C TYR A 97 -7.89 -0.83 2.67
N TRP A 98 -7.79 -1.01 3.98
CA TRP A 98 -8.90 -1.42 4.82
C TRP A 98 -10.00 -0.37 4.89
N ARG A 99 -9.63 0.88 5.19
CA ARG A 99 -10.57 2.01 5.36
C ARG A 99 -11.28 2.36 4.05
N ASP A 100 -10.53 2.60 2.98
CA ASP A 100 -11.02 3.19 1.75
C ASP A 100 -11.74 2.17 0.86
N SER A 101 -11.59 0.87 1.13
CA SER A 101 -12.42 -0.17 0.54
C SER A 101 -13.77 -0.34 1.23
N GLY A 102 -13.87 0.07 2.51
CA GLY A 102 -14.98 -0.26 3.40
C GLY A 102 -14.87 -1.64 4.06
N ALA A 103 -13.81 -2.40 3.81
CA ALA A 103 -13.59 -3.71 4.44
C ALA A 103 -13.33 -3.61 5.94
N LEU A 104 -12.79 -2.48 6.42
CA LEU A 104 -12.53 -2.23 7.84
C LEU A 104 -13.80 -2.39 8.69
N ALA A 105 -14.93 -1.85 8.23
CA ALA A 105 -16.21 -1.93 8.94
C ALA A 105 -16.82 -3.35 8.98
N ARG A 106 -16.25 -4.30 8.21
CA ARG A 106 -16.70 -5.70 8.15
C ARG A 106 -15.79 -6.64 8.93
N LEU A 107 -14.69 -6.12 9.50
CA LEU A 107 -13.83 -6.92 10.38
C LEU A 107 -14.56 -7.18 11.71
N ASP A 108 -14.92 -8.44 11.93
CA ASP A 108 -15.45 -8.91 13.21
C ASP A 108 -14.31 -9.17 14.20
N ARG A 109 -13.68 -8.09 14.68
CA ARG A 109 -12.64 -8.17 15.71
C ARG A 109 -12.74 -6.98 16.67
N ALA A 110 -12.66 -7.28 17.96
CA ALA A 110 -12.67 -6.29 19.03
C ALA A 110 -11.28 -5.67 19.25
N LEU A 111 -10.75 -4.91 18.28
CA LEU A 111 -9.64 -3.99 18.57
C LEU A 111 -10.03 -2.57 18.14
N PRO A 112 -9.44 -1.52 18.75
CA PRO A 112 -9.84 -0.13 18.52
C PRO A 112 -9.27 0.45 17.21
N TYR A 113 -9.37 -0.29 16.10
CA TYR A 113 -8.86 0.15 14.78
C TYR A 113 -9.59 1.37 14.21
N GLU A 114 -10.79 1.65 14.71
CA GLU A 114 -11.58 2.82 14.30
C GLU A 114 -10.80 4.13 14.49
N ARG A 115 -9.82 4.14 15.39
CA ARG A 115 -8.91 5.27 15.65
C ARG A 115 -7.83 5.45 14.58
N CYS A 116 -7.73 4.52 13.62
CA CYS A 116 -6.81 4.60 12.48
C CYS A 116 -7.42 5.37 11.29
N ASP A 117 -8.44 6.19 11.53
CA ASP A 117 -9.02 7.12 10.58
C ASP A 117 -8.33 8.50 10.59
N LYS A 118 -7.70 8.89 11.71
CA LYS A 118 -7.05 10.18 11.92
C LYS A 118 -5.63 10.00 12.44
N ALA A 119 -4.70 10.88 12.02
CA ALA A 119 -3.38 10.91 12.64
C ALA A 119 -3.52 11.68 13.95
N ASP A 120 -3.63 10.96 15.07
CA ASP A 120 -3.66 11.60 16.36
C ASP A 120 -2.28 12.21 16.66
N ARG A 121 -2.22 13.55 16.80
CA ARG A 121 -0.97 14.28 17.04
C ARG A 121 -0.50 14.16 18.49
N GLY A 122 -1.28 13.53 19.38
CA GLY A 122 -1.04 13.48 20.82
C GLY A 122 -0.45 12.18 21.38
N GLU A 123 -0.51 11.04 20.66
CA GLU A 123 -0.12 9.76 21.27
C GLU A 123 0.67 8.85 20.32
N ASN A 124 1.86 8.43 20.76
CA ASN A 124 2.54 7.26 20.19
C ASN A 124 1.66 5.99 20.23
N ALA A 125 0.68 5.94 21.15
CA ALA A 125 -0.22 4.81 21.33
C ALA A 125 -1.14 4.57 20.11
N SER A 126 -1.70 5.62 19.48
CA SER A 126 -2.57 5.45 18.30
C SER A 126 -1.79 4.94 17.09
N THR A 127 -0.59 5.48 16.85
CA THR A 127 0.32 4.99 15.80
C THR A 127 0.73 3.54 16.06
N ASN A 128 1.08 3.18 17.29
CA ASN A 128 1.46 1.81 17.63
C ASN A 128 0.29 0.82 17.46
N ILE A 129 -0.93 1.21 17.84
CA ILE A 129 -2.14 0.40 17.62
C ILE A 129 -2.39 0.19 16.12
N CYS A 130 -2.27 1.24 15.30
CA CYS A 130 -2.49 1.12 13.86
C CYS A 130 -1.40 0.30 13.15
N ARG A 131 -0.16 0.38 13.65
CA ARG A 131 0.94 -0.47 13.17
C ARG A 131 0.78 -1.92 13.59
N ALA A 132 0.35 -2.17 14.84
CA ALA A 132 0.01 -3.51 15.32
C ALA A 132 -1.12 -4.11 14.47
N PHE A 133 -2.18 -3.33 14.19
CA PHE A 133 -3.25 -3.73 13.28
C PHE A 133 -2.72 -4.14 11.90
N ALA A 134 -1.84 -3.34 11.28
CA ALA A 134 -1.27 -3.65 9.98
C ALA A 134 -0.48 -4.98 9.97
N SER A 135 0.10 -5.38 11.11
CA SER A 135 0.76 -6.68 11.27
C SER A 135 -0.21 -7.82 11.65
N ASP A 136 -1.19 -7.58 12.51
CA ASP A 136 -2.07 -8.62 13.08
C ASP A 136 -3.19 -9.06 12.14
N VAL A 137 -3.48 -8.25 11.12
CA VAL A 137 -4.56 -8.49 10.16
C VAL A 137 -3.97 -8.58 8.76
N ALA A 138 -3.85 -9.82 8.26
CA ALA A 138 -3.37 -10.09 6.91
C ALA A 138 -4.16 -9.28 5.87
N TRP A 139 -3.46 -8.40 5.17
CA TRP A 139 -4.06 -7.27 4.45
C TRP A 139 -4.38 -7.55 2.98
N SER A 140 -4.08 -8.74 2.47
CA SER A 140 -4.35 -9.11 1.07
C SER A 140 -5.83 -8.97 0.70
N ALA A 141 -6.75 -9.32 1.62
CA ALA A 141 -8.18 -9.16 1.38
C ALA A 141 -8.57 -7.68 1.33
N GLY A 142 -8.08 -6.86 2.26
CA GLY A 142 -8.25 -5.41 2.25
C GLY A 142 -7.72 -4.75 0.97
N PHE A 143 -6.53 -5.18 0.50
CA PHE A 143 -5.94 -4.73 -0.75
C PHE A 143 -6.80 -5.08 -1.97
N VAL A 144 -7.23 -6.33 -2.09
CA VAL A 144 -8.10 -6.76 -3.19
C VAL A 144 -9.40 -5.95 -3.20
N SER A 145 -10.07 -5.83 -2.04
CA SER A 145 -11.28 -5.04 -1.89
C SER A 145 -11.05 -3.58 -2.28
N TYR A 146 -9.91 -3.01 -1.90
CA TYR A 146 -9.49 -1.67 -2.26
C TYR A 146 -9.35 -1.50 -3.77
N VAL A 147 -8.58 -2.37 -4.45
CA VAL A 147 -8.39 -2.32 -5.91
C VAL A 147 -9.73 -2.39 -6.64
N MET A 148 -10.61 -3.33 -6.26
CA MET A 148 -11.91 -3.50 -6.89
C MET A 148 -12.83 -2.30 -6.67
N ARG A 149 -12.81 -1.72 -5.47
CA ARG A 149 -13.58 -0.51 -5.17
C ARG A 149 -13.11 0.67 -6.01
N GLN A 150 -11.81 0.90 -6.04
CA GLN A 150 -11.19 1.98 -6.81
C GLN A 150 -11.38 1.83 -8.32
N ALA A 151 -11.48 0.59 -8.82
CA ALA A 151 -11.76 0.30 -10.22
C ALA A 151 -13.25 0.42 -10.61
N GLY A 152 -14.15 0.67 -9.65
CA GLY A 152 -15.59 0.76 -9.90
C GLY A 152 -16.20 -0.59 -10.31
N VAL A 153 -15.66 -1.70 -9.79
CA VAL A 153 -16.22 -3.04 -9.97
C VAL A 153 -17.36 -3.23 -8.98
N ASP A 154 -18.45 -3.82 -9.46
CA ASP A 154 -19.49 -4.39 -8.60
C ASP A 154 -18.95 -5.68 -7.98
N PHE A 155 -18.41 -5.54 -6.77
CA PHE A 155 -17.64 -6.55 -6.08
C PHE A 155 -18.02 -6.58 -4.60
N TYR A 156 -18.11 -7.79 -4.04
CA TYR A 156 -18.36 -7.97 -2.62
C TYR A 156 -17.09 -7.72 -1.81
N VAL A 157 -16.99 -6.52 -1.22
CA VAL A 157 -15.89 -6.14 -0.33
C VAL A 157 -15.89 -7.00 0.94
N SER A 158 -14.76 -7.59 1.33
CA SER A 158 -14.71 -8.45 2.51
C SER A 158 -13.31 -8.48 3.14
N PRO A 159 -13.21 -8.71 4.46
CA PRO A 159 -11.95 -9.08 5.09
C PRO A 159 -11.48 -10.52 4.79
N ARG A 160 -12.24 -11.33 4.06
CA ARG A 160 -11.93 -12.75 3.81
C ARG A 160 -11.96 -13.08 2.31
N HIS A 161 -10.92 -13.74 1.81
CA HIS A 161 -10.86 -14.17 0.41
C HIS A 161 -11.97 -15.17 0.03
N PHE A 162 -12.36 -16.05 0.95
CA PHE A 162 -13.39 -17.06 0.68
C PHE A 162 -14.75 -16.43 0.31
N ASP A 163 -15.06 -15.25 0.85
CA ASP A 163 -16.31 -14.56 0.51
C ASP A 163 -16.35 -14.16 -0.96
N TYR A 164 -15.21 -13.76 -1.55
CA TYR A 164 -15.12 -13.40 -2.97
C TYR A 164 -15.47 -14.61 -3.86
N ILE A 165 -14.93 -15.77 -3.49
CA ILE A 165 -15.14 -17.03 -4.20
C ILE A 165 -16.61 -17.44 -4.07
N ALA A 166 -17.16 -17.46 -2.86
CA ALA A 166 -18.54 -17.79 -2.61
C ALA A 166 -19.52 -16.89 -3.40
N THR A 167 -19.29 -15.56 -3.41
CA THR A 167 -20.16 -14.63 -4.13
C THR A 167 -20.03 -14.76 -5.65
N SER A 168 -18.84 -15.06 -6.16
CA SER A 168 -18.64 -15.25 -7.61
C SER A 168 -19.25 -16.56 -8.12
N TRP A 169 -19.28 -17.62 -7.31
CA TRP A 169 -20.08 -18.83 -7.57
C TRP A 169 -21.58 -18.57 -7.59
N GLN A 170 -22.07 -17.69 -6.73
CA GLN A 170 -23.47 -17.29 -6.70
C GLN A 170 -23.86 -16.34 -7.85
N GLY A 171 -22.90 -15.91 -8.68
CA GLY A 171 -23.13 -14.98 -9.79
C GLY A 171 -23.40 -13.54 -9.36
N VAL A 172 -23.03 -13.17 -8.13
CA VAL A 172 -23.19 -11.82 -7.59
C VAL A 172 -22.07 -10.90 -8.10
N GLY A 173 -22.43 -9.71 -8.56
CA GLY A 173 -21.48 -8.71 -9.05
C GLY A 173 -20.88 -9.04 -10.42
N ASP A 174 -19.73 -8.45 -10.74
CA ASP A 174 -19.06 -8.57 -12.04
C ASP A 174 -18.23 -9.85 -12.19
N TYR A 175 -17.77 -10.47 -11.10
CA TYR A 175 -16.84 -11.61 -11.15
C TYR A 175 -17.55 -12.94 -11.29
N ARG A 176 -16.92 -13.85 -12.03
CA ARG A 176 -17.36 -15.25 -12.19
C ARG A 176 -16.17 -16.17 -11.94
N THR A 177 -16.43 -17.32 -11.34
CA THR A 177 -15.39 -18.32 -11.14
C THR A 177 -15.20 -19.16 -12.40
N ALA A 178 -13.95 -19.45 -12.72
CA ALA A 178 -13.56 -20.30 -13.82
C ALA A 178 -12.33 -21.12 -13.42
N ASP A 179 -12.23 -22.35 -13.93
CA ASP A 179 -11.03 -23.18 -13.76
C ASP A 179 -9.88 -22.59 -14.59
N PRO A 180 -8.74 -22.18 -13.98
CA PRO A 180 -7.61 -21.61 -14.70
C PRO A 180 -6.90 -22.60 -15.63
N LEU A 181 -7.10 -23.92 -15.47
CA LEU A 181 -6.57 -24.92 -16.40
C LEU A 181 -7.35 -24.96 -17.72
N ALA A 182 -8.64 -24.65 -17.68
CA ALA A 182 -9.51 -24.59 -18.85
C ALA A 182 -9.65 -23.16 -19.42
N ASN A 183 -9.45 -22.14 -18.58
CA ASN A 183 -9.65 -20.73 -18.91
C ASN A 183 -8.37 -19.95 -18.63
N PRO A 184 -7.53 -19.67 -19.64
CA PRO A 184 -6.30 -18.91 -19.46
C PRO A 184 -6.55 -17.55 -18.82
N LEU A 185 -5.71 -17.18 -17.86
CA LEU A 185 -5.79 -15.90 -17.14
C LEU A 185 -5.69 -14.71 -18.10
N LYS A 186 -6.58 -13.73 -17.90
CA LYS A 186 -6.62 -12.45 -18.60
C LYS A 186 -6.38 -11.30 -17.63
N GLN A 187 -6.06 -10.14 -18.18
CA GLN A 187 -5.96 -8.92 -17.37
C GLN A 187 -7.26 -8.68 -16.61
N GLY A 188 -7.13 -8.37 -15.32
CA GLY A 188 -8.28 -8.19 -14.42
C GLY A 188 -8.74 -9.47 -13.74
N ASP A 189 -8.30 -10.66 -14.16
CA ASP A 189 -8.64 -11.88 -13.43
C ASP A 189 -7.96 -11.93 -12.05
N MET A 190 -8.63 -12.59 -11.10
CA MET A 190 -8.09 -12.86 -9.78
C MET A 190 -7.87 -14.35 -9.64
N LEU A 191 -6.62 -14.75 -9.40
CA LEU A 191 -6.31 -16.13 -9.07
C LEU A 191 -6.55 -16.36 -7.57
N CYS A 192 -7.43 -17.31 -7.26
CA CYS A 192 -7.72 -17.73 -5.90
C CYS A 192 -7.22 -19.16 -5.69
N TYR A 193 -6.61 -19.43 -4.53
CA TYR A 193 -6.23 -20.76 -4.09
C TYR A 193 -7.15 -21.17 -2.93
N VAL A 194 -7.73 -22.36 -3.02
CA VAL A 194 -8.65 -22.96 -2.02
C VAL A 194 -8.11 -24.27 -1.50
#